data_AF-A0A2K4YAC8-F1
#
_entry.id   AF-A0A2K4YAC8-F1
#
_cell.length_a   1.000
_cell.length_b   1.000
_cell.length_c   1.000
_cell.angle_alpha   90.00
_cell.angle_beta   90.00
_cell.angle_gamma   90.00
#
_symmetry.space_group_name_H-M   'P 1'
#
loop_
_entity.id
_entity.type
_entity.pdbx_description
1 polymer ?
#
loop_
_entity_poly.entity_id
_entity_poly.type
_entity_poly.pdbx_seq_one_letter_code
_entity_poly.pdbx_strand_id
1 'polypeptide(L)'
;MTTWRDLTDQLTADQIQELEHMESAADYDGTLGPDEEMLSRARRYARDNLIAGMVGDVALPSGATWADVWQEDDPQPHRVIFGASSTISDGKTCVLTDAIQFADGKIDSAGNPPSIAISYANTDTGIRLDSARAREFAAVLSEAADQIDRWQ
;
A
#
# COMPACT_ATOMS: atom_id res chain seq x y z
N MET A 1 -29.42 -15.56 -4.27
CA MET A 1 -28.74 -14.53 -3.45
C MET A 1 -27.27 -14.67 -3.75
N THR A 2 -26.58 -13.61 -4.16
CA THR A 2 -25.16 -13.68 -4.50
C THR A 2 -24.32 -13.73 -3.22
N THR A 3 -23.34 -14.61 -3.17
CA THR A 3 -22.38 -14.78 -2.07
C THR A 3 -20.95 -14.54 -2.57
N TRP A 4 -19.98 -14.45 -1.67
CA TRP A 4 -18.57 -14.29 -2.05
C TRP A 4 -18.06 -15.46 -2.91
N ARG A 5 -18.60 -16.68 -2.70
CA ARG A 5 -18.23 -17.89 -3.47
C ARG A 5 -18.54 -17.78 -4.96
N ASP A 6 -19.55 -17.00 -5.31
CA ASP A 6 -19.94 -16.75 -6.71
C ASP A 6 -18.88 -15.94 -7.48
N LEU A 7 -17.88 -15.37 -6.79
CA LEU A 7 -16.78 -14.59 -7.38
C LEU A 7 -15.45 -15.34 -7.40
N THR A 8 -15.40 -16.61 -6.98
CA THR A 8 -14.15 -17.39 -6.84
C THR A 8 -13.33 -17.49 -8.12
N ASP A 9 -13.96 -17.39 -9.29
CA ASP A 9 -13.30 -17.38 -10.60
C ASP A 9 -12.52 -16.09 -10.89
N GLN A 10 -12.79 -15.02 -10.14
CA GLN A 10 -12.14 -13.71 -10.24
C GLN A 10 -11.15 -13.45 -9.10
N LEU A 11 -10.94 -14.42 -8.21
CA LEU A 11 -10.08 -14.30 -7.04
C LEU A 11 -8.81 -15.15 -7.18
N THR A 12 -7.75 -14.72 -6.51
CA THR A 12 -6.52 -15.51 -6.35
C THR A 12 -6.68 -16.54 -5.23
N ALA A 13 -5.81 -17.55 -5.21
CA ALA A 13 -5.84 -18.58 -4.17
C ALA A 13 -5.68 -17.99 -2.75
N ASP A 14 -4.81 -17.00 -2.56
CA ASP A 14 -4.59 -16.37 -1.26
C ASP A 14 -5.80 -15.56 -0.79
N GLN A 15 -6.47 -14.85 -1.71
CA GLN A 15 -7.71 -14.12 -1.41
C GLN A 15 -8.87 -15.07 -1.04
N ILE A 16 -8.96 -16.22 -1.72
CA ILE A 16 -9.92 -17.28 -1.36
C ILE A 16 -9.61 -17.80 0.05
N GLN A 17 -8.34 -18.10 0.35
CA GLN A 17 -7.94 -18.59 1.67
C GLN A 17 -8.25 -17.58 2.79
N GLU A 18 -8.05 -16.28 2.55
CA GLU A 18 -8.40 -15.24 3.51
C GLU A 18 -9.91 -15.21 3.79
N LEU A 19 -10.74 -15.28 2.74
CA LEU A 19 -12.20 -15.30 2.90
C LEU A 19 -12.66 -16.57 3.62
N GLU A 20 -12.10 -17.74 3.31
CA GLU A 20 -12.38 -18.98 4.04
C GLU A 20 -12.01 -18.87 5.53
N HIS A 21 -10.89 -18.22 5.84
CA HIS A 21 -10.48 -17.99 7.21
C HIS A 21 -11.45 -17.07 7.97
N MET A 22 -11.90 -15.99 7.32
CA MET A 22 -12.90 -15.08 7.89
C MET A 22 -14.23 -15.78 8.16
N GLU A 23 -14.69 -16.60 7.22
CA GLU A 23 -15.93 -17.37 7.37
C GLU A 23 -15.86 -18.29 8.59
N SER A 24 -14.75 -19.02 8.74
CA SER A 24 -14.54 -19.89 9.89
C SER A 24 -14.47 -19.12 11.22
N ALA A 25 -14.00 -17.87 11.22
CA ALA A 25 -13.92 -17.05 12.41
C ALA A 25 -15.30 -16.47 12.80
N ALA A 26 -16.13 -16.09 11.82
CA ALA A 26 -17.48 -15.58 12.06
C ALA A 26 -18.43 -16.68 12.56
N ASP A 27 -18.29 -17.91 12.05
CA ASP A 27 -19.03 -19.07 12.56
C ASP A 27 -18.72 -19.37 14.03
N TYR A 28 -17.53 -18.97 14.51
CA TYR A 28 -17.09 -19.17 15.89
C TYR A 28 -17.64 -18.11 16.87
N ASP A 29 -17.83 -16.86 16.43
CA ASP A 29 -18.24 -15.75 17.30
C ASP A 29 -19.77 -15.51 17.33
N GLY A 30 -20.52 -16.13 16.42
CA GLY A 30 -21.99 -16.04 16.36
C GLY A 30 -22.52 -14.68 15.88
N THR A 31 -21.68 -13.82 15.29
CA THR A 31 -22.14 -12.59 14.66
C THR A 31 -22.94 -12.90 13.40
N LEU A 32 -24.24 -12.59 13.44
CA LEU A 32 -25.09 -12.53 12.27
C LEU A 32 -24.64 -11.36 11.38
N GLY A 33 -23.77 -11.63 10.40
CA GLY A 33 -23.45 -10.68 9.33
C GLY A 33 -22.17 -10.87 8.48
N PRO A 34 -21.50 -12.04 8.37
CA PRO A 34 -20.28 -12.13 7.56
C PRO A 34 -20.55 -12.07 6.06
N ASP A 35 -21.74 -12.48 5.59
CA ASP A 35 -22.00 -12.61 4.15
C ASP A 35 -21.87 -11.30 3.37
N GLU A 36 -22.34 -10.18 3.93
CA GLU A 36 -22.27 -8.88 3.24
C GLU A 36 -20.86 -8.28 3.28
N GLU A 37 -20.15 -8.40 4.42
CA GLU A 37 -18.75 -7.95 4.53
C GLU A 37 -17.85 -8.77 3.61
N MET A 38 -17.99 -10.10 3.64
CA MET A 38 -17.22 -11.00 2.79
C MET A 38 -17.54 -10.78 1.31
N LEU A 39 -18.82 -10.61 0.94
CA LEU A 39 -19.20 -10.27 -0.43
C LEU A 39 -18.63 -8.91 -0.86
N SER A 40 -18.65 -7.91 0.03
CA SER A 40 -18.04 -6.60 -0.22
C SER A 40 -16.53 -6.72 -0.46
N ARG A 41 -15.83 -7.50 0.38
CA ARG A 41 -14.39 -7.76 0.25
C ARG A 41 -14.06 -8.54 -1.03
N ALA A 42 -14.83 -9.58 -1.35
CA ALA A 42 -14.67 -10.35 -2.58
C ALA A 42 -14.92 -9.49 -3.84
N ARG A 43 -15.92 -8.60 -3.82
CA ARG A 43 -16.15 -7.65 -4.91
C ARG A 43 -14.99 -6.68 -5.09
N ARG A 44 -14.42 -6.18 -3.98
CA ARG A 44 -13.21 -5.35 -4.02
C ARG A 44 -12.05 -6.10 -4.65
N TYR A 45 -11.76 -7.33 -4.19
CA TYR A 45 -10.70 -8.17 -4.78
C TYR A 45 -10.91 -8.47 -6.25
N ALA A 46 -12.12 -8.85 -6.65
CA ALA A 46 -12.45 -9.11 -8.05
C ALA A 46 -12.23 -7.88 -8.92
N ARG A 47 -12.65 -6.69 -8.45
CA ARG A 47 -12.42 -5.42 -9.15
C ARG A 47 -10.92 -5.12 -9.26
N ASP A 48 -10.17 -5.21 -8.17
CA ASP A 48 -8.75 -4.88 -8.14
C ASP A 48 -7.95 -5.85 -9.03
N ASN A 49 -8.32 -7.14 -9.05
CA ASN A 49 -7.74 -8.15 -9.95
C ASN A 49 -8.05 -7.86 -11.42
N LEU A 50 -9.28 -7.41 -11.73
CA LEU A 50 -9.67 -7.03 -13.08
C LEU A 50 -8.87 -5.82 -13.58
N ILE A 51 -8.70 -4.79 -12.73
CA ILE A 51 -7.86 -3.63 -13.06
C ILE A 51 -6.41 -4.08 -13.30
N ALA A 52 -5.85 -4.88 -12.40
CA ALA A 52 -4.50 -5.41 -12.56
C ALA A 52 -4.34 -6.22 -13.87
N GLY A 53 -5.33 -7.04 -14.22
CA GLY A 53 -5.36 -7.80 -15.48
C GLY A 53 -5.45 -6.91 -16.72
N MET A 54 -6.13 -5.76 -16.64
CA MET A 54 -6.22 -4.78 -17.72
C MET A 54 -4.93 -3.99 -17.92
N VAL A 55 -4.25 -3.61 -16.83
CA VAL A 55 -2.97 -2.88 -16.87
C VAL A 55 -1.84 -3.78 -17.34
N GLY A 56 -1.84 -5.05 -16.91
CA GLY A 56 -0.75 -6.00 -17.19
C GLY A 56 0.45 -5.81 -16.26
N ASP A 57 1.59 -6.36 -16.66
CA ASP A 57 2.80 -6.33 -15.85
C ASP A 57 3.58 -5.02 -16.08
N VAL A 58 3.51 -4.13 -15.09
CA VAL A 58 4.27 -2.88 -15.06
C VAL A 58 5.31 -2.98 -13.96
N ALA A 59 6.58 -2.93 -14.35
CA ALA A 59 7.69 -3.03 -13.42
C ALA A 59 7.71 -1.85 -12.43
N LEU A 60 8.16 -2.13 -11.21
CA LEU A 60 8.48 -1.09 -10.24
C LEU A 60 9.72 -0.31 -10.71
N PRO A 61 9.78 1.02 -10.49
CA PRO A 61 10.98 1.77 -10.75
C PRO A 61 12.11 1.33 -9.81
N SER A 62 13.34 1.62 -10.21
CA SER A 62 14.51 1.29 -9.40
C SER A 62 14.41 1.92 -8.01
N GLY A 63 14.67 1.12 -6.97
CA GLY A 63 14.61 1.56 -5.58
C GLY A 63 13.22 1.53 -4.94
N ALA A 64 12.15 1.30 -5.69
CA ALA A 64 10.88 0.90 -5.09
C ALA A 64 10.95 -0.58 -4.66
N THR A 65 10.41 -0.90 -3.50
CA THR A 65 10.50 -2.23 -2.87
C THR A 65 9.15 -2.95 -2.85
N TRP A 66 8.04 -2.20 -2.84
CA TRP A 66 6.70 -2.74 -2.94
C TRP A 66 5.73 -1.70 -3.50
N ALA A 67 4.51 -2.13 -3.81
CA ALA A 67 3.44 -1.26 -4.27
C ALA A 67 2.09 -1.76 -3.78
N ASP A 68 1.16 -0.82 -3.63
CA ASP A 68 -0.25 -1.12 -3.43
C ASP A 68 -0.87 -1.73 -4.70
N VAL A 69 -2.10 -2.23 -4.54
CA VAL A 69 -2.95 -2.64 -5.66
C VAL A 69 -3.26 -1.45 -6.57
N TRP A 70 -3.51 -1.75 -7.86
CA TRP A 70 -3.98 -0.76 -8.81
C TRP A 70 -5.36 -0.21 -8.40
N GLN A 71 -5.48 1.11 -8.43
CA GLN A 71 -6.72 1.85 -8.26
C GLN A 71 -7.25 2.28 -9.64
N GLU A 72 -8.55 2.19 -9.81
CA GLU A 72 -9.25 2.74 -10.97
C GLU A 72 -9.26 4.27 -10.87
N ASP A 73 -8.86 4.96 -11.94
CA ASP A 73 -8.86 6.42 -11.99
C ASP A 73 -8.91 6.94 -13.44
N ASP A 74 -9.30 8.20 -13.62
CA ASP A 74 -9.34 8.92 -14.90
C ASP A 74 -8.24 9.99 -14.91
N PRO A 75 -7.30 10.00 -15.88
CA PRO A 75 -7.37 9.35 -17.19
C PRO A 75 -6.87 7.90 -17.28
N GLN A 76 -6.22 7.38 -16.23
CA GLN A 76 -5.70 6.02 -16.24
C GLN A 76 -5.53 5.47 -14.82
N PRO A 77 -5.56 4.13 -14.65
CA PRO A 77 -5.28 3.50 -13.38
C PRO A 77 -3.91 3.90 -12.83
N HIS A 78 -3.82 3.94 -11.50
CA HIS A 78 -2.60 4.26 -10.78
C HIS A 78 -2.41 3.36 -9.56
N ARG A 79 -1.20 3.30 -9.01
CA ARG A 79 -0.92 2.66 -7.72
C ARG A 79 0.06 3.51 -6.94
N VAL A 80 0.05 3.37 -5.62
CA VAL A 80 1.13 3.92 -4.79
C VAL A 80 2.27 2.91 -4.76
N ILE A 81 3.47 3.39 -5.05
CA ILE A 81 4.71 2.63 -4.90
C ILE A 81 5.48 3.16 -3.71
N PHE A 82 6.27 2.29 -3.09
CA PHE A 82 6.98 2.62 -1.87
C PHE A 82 8.44 2.20 -1.94
N GLY A 83 9.30 3.00 -1.33
CA GLY A 83 10.70 2.65 -1.11
C GLY A 83 10.90 1.81 0.15
N ALA A 84 12.15 1.46 0.42
CA ALA A 84 12.52 0.85 1.69
C ALA A 84 12.22 1.81 2.85
N SER A 85 11.58 1.31 3.90
CA SER A 85 11.41 2.07 5.13
C SER A 85 12.71 2.11 5.94
N SER A 86 13.01 3.27 6.50
CA SER A 86 14.18 3.47 7.36
C SER A 86 13.73 3.92 8.74
N THR A 87 14.09 3.16 9.76
CA THR A 87 13.81 3.49 11.17
C THR A 87 15.10 3.95 11.81
N ILE A 88 15.10 5.14 12.41
CA ILE A 88 16.26 5.60 13.18
C ILE A 88 16.34 4.83 14.51
N SER A 89 17.47 4.96 15.22
CA SER A 89 17.76 4.28 16.48
C SER A 89 16.81 4.62 17.65
N ASP A 90 15.73 5.36 17.41
CA ASP A 90 14.63 5.54 18.35
C ASP A 90 13.59 4.43 18.34
N GLY A 91 13.57 3.61 17.28
CA GLY A 91 12.60 2.54 17.09
C GLY A 91 11.15 3.00 16.95
N LYS A 92 10.91 4.30 16.74
CA LYS A 92 9.58 4.92 16.73
C LYS A 92 9.35 5.85 15.54
N THR A 93 10.42 6.45 15.02
CA THR A 93 10.40 7.32 13.84
C THR A 93 10.80 6.51 12.63
N CYS A 94 9.88 6.39 11.69
CA CYS A 94 10.05 5.71 10.43
C CYS A 94 9.97 6.74 9.30
N VAL A 95 10.93 6.68 8.39
CA VAL A 95 10.94 7.43 7.13
C VAL A 95 10.58 6.46 6.01
N LEU A 96 9.60 6.85 5.21
CA LEU A 96 9.14 6.11 4.04
C LEU A 96 9.14 7.06 2.84
N THR A 97 9.48 6.54 1.68
CA THR A 97 9.31 7.24 0.40
C THR A 97 8.14 6.62 -0.35
N ASP A 98 7.32 7.45 -0.97
CA ASP A 98 6.18 7.02 -1.77
C ASP A 98 6.05 7.85 -3.04
N ALA A 99 5.40 7.28 -4.04
CA ALA A 99 5.05 7.97 -5.27
C ALA A 99 3.83 7.31 -5.94
N ILE A 100 3.17 8.05 -6.83
CA ILE A 100 2.13 7.46 -7.69
C ILE A 100 2.78 6.96 -8.99
N GLN A 101 2.55 5.70 -9.33
CA GLN A 101 2.89 5.13 -10.63
C GLN A 101 1.61 4.89 -11.44
N PHE A 102 1.60 5.36 -12.68
CA PHE A 102 0.50 5.13 -13.62
C PHE A 102 0.64 3.82 -14.39
N ALA A 103 -0.45 3.37 -15.01
CA ALA A 103 -0.49 2.17 -15.84
C ALA A 103 0.50 2.19 -17.03
N ASP A 104 0.90 3.37 -17.52
CA ASP A 104 1.95 3.50 -18.55
C ASP A 104 3.39 3.37 -17.99
N GLY A 105 3.52 3.14 -16.69
CA GLY A 105 4.77 2.97 -15.95
C GLY A 105 5.41 4.28 -15.47
N LYS A 106 4.89 5.44 -15.86
CA LYS A 106 5.44 6.73 -15.42
C LYS A 106 5.06 7.05 -13.99
N ILE A 107 5.89 7.87 -13.37
CA ILE A 107 5.65 8.45 -12.05
C ILE A 107 4.93 9.79 -12.20
N ASP A 108 3.92 10.02 -11.36
CA ASP A 108 3.28 11.32 -11.28
C ASP A 108 4.26 12.32 -10.66
N SER A 109 4.75 13.26 -11.47
CA SER A 109 5.65 14.33 -11.02
C SER A 109 4.94 15.68 -10.89
N ALA A 110 3.67 15.78 -11.29
CA ALA A 110 2.97 17.05 -11.44
C ALA A 110 1.75 17.19 -10.53
N GLY A 111 0.95 16.13 -10.40
CA GLY A 111 -0.22 16.10 -9.51
C GLY A 111 0.22 15.78 -8.08
N ASN A 112 0.79 14.58 -7.90
CA ASN A 112 1.32 14.09 -6.63
C ASN A 112 2.78 13.64 -6.80
N PRO A 113 3.74 14.58 -6.76
CA PRO A 113 5.15 14.25 -6.91
C PRO A 113 5.62 13.26 -5.84
N PRO A 114 6.67 12.46 -6.11
CA PRO A 114 7.33 11.63 -5.12
C PRO A 114 7.55 12.37 -3.79
N SER A 115 7.25 11.68 -2.69
CA SER A 115 7.18 12.29 -1.37
C SER A 115 7.92 11.47 -0.31
N ILE A 116 8.26 12.14 0.79
CA ILE A 116 8.84 11.51 1.98
C ILE A 116 7.82 11.62 3.11
N ALA A 117 7.28 10.49 3.53
CA ALA A 117 6.42 10.38 4.70
C ALA A 117 7.26 10.08 5.96
N ILE A 118 6.95 10.81 7.03
CA ILE A 118 7.52 10.56 8.36
C ILE A 118 6.41 10.04 9.26
N SER A 119 6.50 8.76 9.62
CA SER A 119 5.60 8.13 10.58
C SER A 119 6.24 8.11 11.95
N TYR A 120 5.47 8.50 12.97
CA TYR A 120 5.91 8.48 14.36
C TYR A 120 4.80 7.91 15.24
N ALA A 121 5.14 6.91 16.05
CA ALA A 121 4.17 6.14 16.84
C ALA A 121 3.43 6.96 17.94
N ASN A 122 3.80 8.22 18.20
CA ASN A 122 3.17 9.05 19.23
C ASN A 122 2.94 10.48 18.75
N THR A 123 1.74 10.77 18.24
CA THR A 123 1.38 12.05 17.63
C THR A 123 1.28 13.22 18.60
N ASP A 124 1.09 12.96 19.90
CA ASP A 124 0.68 14.01 20.86
C ASP A 124 1.82 14.91 21.35
N THR A 125 3.07 14.46 21.20
CA THR A 125 4.25 15.18 21.74
C THR A 125 5.27 15.58 20.68
N GLY A 126 5.00 15.23 19.42
CA GLY A 126 5.93 15.39 18.31
C GLY A 126 7.19 14.53 18.42
N ILE A 127 8.09 14.69 17.46
CA ILE A 127 9.38 13.98 17.44
C ILE A 127 10.37 14.76 18.29
N ARG A 128 10.89 14.13 19.35
CA ARG A 128 11.91 14.72 20.24
C ARG A 128 13.21 13.96 20.09
N LEU A 129 14.21 14.60 19.49
CA LEU A 129 15.53 14.01 19.25
C LEU A 129 16.60 14.76 20.04
N ASP A 130 17.55 14.02 20.59
CA ASP A 130 18.82 14.60 21.00
C ASP A 130 19.70 14.92 19.77
N SER A 131 20.86 15.54 19.99
CA SER A 131 21.74 15.94 18.89
C SER A 131 22.30 14.77 18.07
N ALA A 132 22.39 13.56 18.64
CA ALA A 132 22.90 12.40 17.92
C ALA A 132 21.81 11.86 16.98
N ARG A 133 20.61 11.67 17.51
CA ARG A 133 19.44 11.19 16.75
C ARG A 133 18.98 12.20 15.71
N ALA A 134 19.10 13.51 15.98
CA ALA A 134 18.81 14.54 14.99
C ALA A 134 19.74 14.45 13.77
N ARG A 135 21.02 14.13 13.97
CA ARG A 135 21.97 13.93 12.85
C ARG A 135 21.70 12.63 12.10
N GLU A 136 21.41 11.55 12.82
CA GLU A 136 20.98 10.29 12.22
C GLU A 136 19.73 10.48 11.35
N PHE A 137 18.72 11.17 11.89
CA PHE A 137 17.49 11.47 11.16
C PHE A 137 17.73 12.33 9.92
N ALA A 138 18.61 13.35 10.01
CA ALA A 138 18.99 14.16 8.85
C ALA A 138 19.70 13.32 7.77
N ALA A 139 20.53 12.35 8.15
CA ALA A 139 21.16 11.44 7.20
C ALA A 139 20.13 10.55 6.50
N VAL A 140 19.20 9.96 7.25
CA VAL A 140 18.11 9.15 6.68
C VAL A 140 17.22 9.96 5.74
N LEU A 141 16.88 11.20 6.10
CA LEU A 141 16.11 12.09 5.22
C LEU A 141 16.87 12.45 3.94
N SER A 142 18.20 12.58 4.01
CA SER A 142 19.03 12.84 2.84
C SER A 142 19.05 11.63 1.89
N GLU A 143 19.19 10.42 2.44
CA GLU A 143 19.13 9.18 1.64
C GLU A 143 17.75 8.97 1.00
N ALA A 144 16.67 9.31 1.73
CA ALA A 144 15.31 9.29 1.20
C ALA A 144 15.10 10.32 0.08
N ALA A 145 15.69 11.51 0.21
CA ALA A 145 15.69 12.53 -0.85
C ALA A 145 16.41 12.01 -2.11
N ASP A 146 17.61 11.45 -1.97
CA ASP A 146 18.35 10.83 -3.07
C ASP A 146 17.58 9.67 -3.74
N GLN A 147 16.69 9.01 -3.01
CA GLN A 147 15.82 7.97 -3.56
C GLN A 147 14.69 8.54 -4.41
N ILE A 148 13.96 9.54 -3.91
CA ILE A 148 12.85 10.15 -4.68
C ILE A 148 13.37 10.89 -5.93
N ASP A 149 14.57 11.46 -5.88
CA ASP A 149 15.22 12.11 -7.03
C ASP A 149 15.51 11.12 -8.17
N ARG A 150 15.63 9.82 -7.85
CA ARG A 150 15.81 8.75 -8.86
C ARG A 150 14.50 8.30 -9.49
N TRP A 151 13.35 8.75 -9.00
CA TRP A 151 12.03 8.46 -9.57
C TRP A 151 11.50 9.56 -10.49
N GLN A 152 12.24 10.67 -10.63
CA GLN A 152 11.91 11.78 -11.51
C GLN A 152 12.46 11.61 -12.93
#